data_AF-R7MWW6-F1
#
_entry.id   AF-R7MWW6-F1
#
_cell.length_a   1.000
_cell.length_b   1.000
_cell.length_c   1.000
_cell.angle_alpha   90.00
_cell.angle_beta   90.00
_cell.angle_gamma   90.00
#
_symmetry.space_group_name_H-M   'P 1'
#
loop_
_entity.id
_entity.type
_entity.pdbx_description
1 polymer ?
#
loop_
_entity_poly.entity_id
_entity_poly.type
_entity_poly.pdbx_seq_one_letter_code
_entity_poly.pdbx_strand_id
1 'polypeptide(L)'
;MRQTRYLVHHPEQGNYAIYLDIKNKDGDAVLGDTCDELRRAGILNKHVRTWDELGRSLKDLWSQGKKNIDKLMILYDESDHFLVDAAAQQNRPIEVLKDIRDYVPGHFKFIFAGLHNVIRFDRRQLGDNTVFAQLDHLVVKPFGYLEANELLLKPLSYLGFEIRNQDIISTILAQTNYFPGLIQYYGKNLVESIRSQYKNQLFKDCNTPPYPLDESYLKDLLKDEKFRQKIDDLFMITLELDADNYYAIIALVVAYQYQYERQRVVPVTLDTIRDVCAAYEVHKIADMRDEQLQALIDEMTDLNILHQEEGGKGYVFNRYNFYMMMGDWDDIERKLREYGNA
;
A
#
# COMPACT_ATOMS: atom_id res chain seq x y z
N MET A 1 -12.28 -2.66 3.00
CA MET A 1 -13.45 -2.99 2.14
C MET A 1 -14.56 -3.78 2.85
N ARG A 2 -14.27 -4.74 3.74
CA ARG A 2 -15.30 -5.49 4.49
C ARG A 2 -16.28 -4.62 5.30
N GLN A 3 -15.78 -3.56 5.95
CA GLN A 3 -16.63 -2.61 6.67
C GLN A 3 -17.57 -1.83 5.74
N THR A 4 -17.11 -1.48 4.54
CA THR A 4 -17.94 -0.82 3.51
C THR A 4 -19.12 -1.69 3.10
N ARG A 5 -18.91 -3.00 2.93
CA ARG A 5 -20.00 -3.95 2.68
C ARG A 5 -21.03 -3.90 3.82
N TYR A 6 -20.59 -3.94 5.07
CA TYR A 6 -21.50 -3.90 6.22
C TYR A 6 -22.35 -2.61 6.29
N LEU A 7 -21.76 -1.46 5.93
CA LEU A 7 -22.44 -0.16 6.01
C LEU A 7 -23.37 0.15 4.83
N VAL A 8 -23.17 -0.49 3.68
CA VAL A 8 -23.88 -0.14 2.43
C VAL A 8 -24.81 -1.26 1.96
N HIS A 9 -24.60 -2.50 2.40
CA HIS A 9 -25.44 -3.62 2.00
C HIS A 9 -26.76 -3.64 2.77
N HIS A 10 -27.76 -3.00 2.17
CA HIS A 10 -29.15 -2.94 2.65
C HIS A 10 -30.10 -3.44 1.55
N PRO A 11 -30.20 -4.78 1.33
CA PRO A 11 -31.05 -5.36 0.30
C PRO A 11 -32.51 -4.92 0.39
N GLU A 12 -33.01 -4.68 1.60
CA GLU A 12 -34.36 -4.18 1.89
C GLU A 12 -34.63 -2.78 1.31
N GLN A 13 -33.58 -1.99 1.11
CA GLN A 13 -33.62 -0.67 0.46
C GLN A 13 -33.18 -0.71 -1.00
N GLY A 14 -32.89 -1.91 -1.54
CA GLY A 14 -32.36 -2.07 -2.89
C GLY A 14 -30.86 -1.73 -3.02
N ASN A 15 -30.13 -1.61 -1.91
CA ASN A 15 -28.71 -1.31 -1.89
C ASN A 15 -27.88 -2.58 -1.70
N TYR A 16 -27.04 -2.91 -2.67
CA TYR A 16 -26.21 -4.10 -2.67
C TYR A 16 -24.74 -3.73 -2.65
N ALA A 17 -23.97 -4.33 -1.75
CA ALA A 17 -22.52 -4.24 -1.73
C ALA A 17 -21.94 -5.66 -1.71
N ILE A 18 -21.31 -6.05 -2.81
CA ILE A 18 -20.69 -7.35 -2.99
C ILE A 18 -19.19 -7.19 -2.76
N TYR A 19 -18.62 -8.06 -1.93
CA TYR A 19 -17.19 -8.09 -1.64
C TYR A 19 -16.61 -9.41 -2.14
N LEU A 20 -15.57 -9.32 -2.95
CA LEU A 20 -14.83 -10.44 -3.49
C LEU A 20 -13.37 -10.29 -3.10
N ASP A 21 -12.80 -11.36 -2.54
CA ASP A 21 -11.36 -11.54 -2.40
C ASP A 21 -10.88 -12.32 -3.63
N ILE A 22 -10.12 -11.63 -4.49
CA ILE A 22 -9.70 -12.14 -5.80
C ILE A 22 -8.19 -12.37 -5.90
N LYS A 23 -7.55 -12.61 -4.75
CA LYS A 23 -6.13 -12.89 -4.69
C LYS A 23 -5.71 -13.99 -5.66
N ASN A 24 -4.74 -13.68 -6.53
CA ASN A 24 -4.16 -14.59 -7.53
C ASN A 24 -5.17 -15.20 -8.52
N LYS A 25 -6.27 -14.51 -8.82
CA LYS A 25 -7.28 -14.97 -9.79
C LYS A 25 -7.13 -14.25 -11.13
N ASP A 26 -7.38 -14.98 -12.21
CA ASP A 26 -7.43 -14.44 -13.57
C ASP A 26 -8.83 -13.87 -13.90
N GLY A 27 -8.97 -13.24 -15.08
CA GLY A 27 -10.20 -12.61 -15.51
C GLY A 27 -11.41 -13.54 -15.55
N ASP A 28 -11.23 -14.82 -15.89
CA ASP A 28 -12.32 -15.80 -16.00
C ASP A 28 -12.77 -16.31 -14.62
N ALA A 29 -11.82 -16.56 -13.71
CA ALA A 29 -12.12 -16.94 -12.33
C ALA A 29 -12.83 -15.79 -11.59
N VAL A 30 -12.37 -14.55 -11.77
CA VAL A 30 -13.02 -13.37 -11.19
C VAL A 30 -14.45 -13.19 -11.72
N LEU A 31 -14.67 -13.42 -13.02
CA LEU A 31 -16.00 -13.40 -13.61
C LEU A 31 -16.92 -14.45 -12.98
N GLY A 32 -16.42 -15.67 -12.82
CA GLY A 32 -17.13 -16.78 -12.19
C GLY A 32 -17.59 -16.44 -10.78
N ASP A 33 -16.65 -15.98 -9.94
CA ASP A 33 -16.92 -15.58 -8.56
C ASP A 33 -17.91 -14.41 -8.48
N THR A 34 -17.77 -13.42 -9.36
CA THR A 34 -18.68 -12.28 -9.45
C THR A 34 -20.10 -12.74 -9.78
N CYS A 35 -20.23 -13.64 -10.75
CA CYS A 35 -21.52 -14.20 -11.13
C CYS A 35 -22.15 -15.00 -9.99
N ASP A 36 -21.37 -15.78 -9.25
CA ASP A 36 -21.85 -16.58 -8.13
C ASP A 36 -22.33 -15.73 -6.95
N GLU A 37 -21.59 -14.68 -6.60
CA GLU A 37 -22.03 -13.73 -5.57
C GLU A 37 -23.28 -12.94 -6.01
N LEU A 38 -23.36 -12.53 -7.28
CA LEU A 38 -24.57 -11.90 -7.83
C LEU A 38 -25.78 -12.85 -7.83
N ARG A 39 -25.58 -14.15 -8.05
CA ARG A 39 -26.64 -15.17 -7.93
C ARG A 39 -27.07 -15.37 -6.47
N ARG A 40 -26.11 -15.46 -5.54
CA ARG A 40 -26.38 -15.57 -4.10
C ARG A 40 -27.15 -14.36 -3.57
N ALA A 41 -26.82 -13.17 -4.05
CA ALA A 41 -27.56 -11.94 -3.74
C ALA A 41 -28.93 -11.87 -4.42
N GLY A 42 -29.30 -12.86 -5.25
CA GLY A 42 -30.56 -12.87 -5.97
C GLY A 42 -30.64 -11.75 -7.00
N ILE A 43 -29.52 -11.27 -7.55
CA ILE A 43 -29.43 -10.20 -8.56
C ILE A 43 -29.36 -10.80 -9.96
N LEU A 44 -28.51 -11.79 -10.17
CA LEU A 44 -28.33 -12.47 -11.46
C LEU A 44 -29.04 -13.83 -11.45
N ASN A 45 -29.85 -14.10 -12.48
CA ASN A 45 -30.56 -15.38 -12.63
C ASN A 45 -30.08 -16.19 -13.85
N LYS A 46 -29.20 -15.62 -14.68
CA LYS A 46 -28.70 -16.25 -15.91
C LYS A 46 -27.29 -16.79 -15.69
N HIS A 47 -26.95 -17.82 -16.45
CA HIS A 47 -25.57 -18.24 -16.58
C HIS A 47 -24.86 -17.31 -17.55
N VAL A 48 -23.71 -16.79 -17.14
CA VAL A 48 -22.91 -15.80 -17.85
C VAL A 48 -21.52 -16.39 -17.99
N ARG A 49 -20.96 -16.35 -19.20
CA ARG A 49 -19.66 -16.96 -19.54
C ARG A 49 -18.61 -15.94 -19.96
N THR A 50 -19.02 -14.71 -20.26
CA THR A 50 -18.10 -13.63 -20.66
C THR A 50 -18.42 -12.34 -19.91
N TRP A 51 -17.42 -11.46 -19.79
CA TRP A 51 -17.60 -10.12 -19.23
C TRP A 51 -18.67 -9.34 -19.99
N ASP A 52 -18.67 -9.40 -21.32
CA ASP A 52 -19.71 -8.80 -22.18
C ASP A 52 -21.13 -9.25 -21.85
N GLU A 53 -21.33 -10.56 -21.62
CA GLU A 53 -22.61 -11.11 -21.20
C GLU A 53 -23.02 -10.62 -19.80
N LEU A 54 -22.04 -10.45 -18.90
CA LEU A 54 -22.28 -9.86 -17.57
C LEU A 54 -22.79 -8.42 -17.73
N GLY A 55 -22.11 -7.61 -18.53
CA GLY A 55 -22.47 -6.21 -18.75
C GLY A 55 -23.88 -6.06 -19.31
N ARG A 56 -24.23 -6.83 -20.34
CA ARG A 56 -25.59 -6.84 -20.90
C ARG A 56 -26.62 -7.31 -19.88
N SER A 57 -26.33 -8.39 -19.15
CA SER A 57 -27.23 -8.94 -18.14
C SER A 57 -27.49 -7.97 -17.00
N LEU A 58 -26.47 -7.22 -16.56
CA LEU A 58 -26.62 -6.20 -15.53
C LEU A 58 -27.41 -5.00 -16.04
N LYS A 59 -27.11 -4.48 -17.24
CA LYS A 59 -27.87 -3.38 -17.86
C LYS A 59 -29.36 -3.71 -18.02
N ASP A 60 -29.67 -4.94 -18.46
CA ASP A 60 -31.04 -5.46 -18.58
C ASP A 60 -31.82 -5.40 -17.26
N LEU A 61 -31.16 -5.57 -16.10
CA LEU A 61 -31.83 -5.51 -14.79
C LEU A 61 -32.40 -4.13 -14.52
N TRP A 62 -31.65 -3.07 -14.83
CA TRP A 62 -32.11 -1.69 -14.69
C TRP A 62 -33.12 -1.31 -15.76
N SER A 63 -32.90 -1.67 -17.03
CA SER A 63 -33.83 -1.32 -18.12
C SER A 63 -35.20 -1.98 -17.98
N GLN A 64 -35.26 -3.20 -17.44
CA GLN A 64 -36.52 -3.95 -17.32
C GLN A 64 -37.28 -3.64 -16.03
N GLY A 65 -36.71 -2.86 -15.10
CA GLY A 65 -37.31 -2.54 -13.79
C GLY A 65 -37.67 -3.77 -12.96
N LYS A 66 -37.10 -4.94 -13.29
CA LYS A 66 -37.54 -6.26 -12.78
C LYS A 66 -37.11 -6.51 -11.35
N LYS A 67 -36.12 -5.76 -10.85
CA LYS A 67 -35.63 -5.83 -9.47
C LYS A 67 -35.49 -4.42 -8.94
N ASN A 68 -35.86 -4.23 -7.67
CA ASN A 68 -35.72 -2.97 -6.95
C ASN A 68 -34.25 -2.77 -6.54
N ILE A 69 -33.35 -2.67 -7.52
CA ILE A 69 -31.93 -2.41 -7.30
C ILE A 69 -31.72 -0.91 -7.47
N ASP A 70 -31.68 -0.19 -6.35
CA ASP A 70 -31.33 1.22 -6.33
C ASP A 70 -29.81 1.37 -6.52
N LYS A 71 -28.98 0.63 -5.77
CA LYS A 71 -27.52 0.70 -5.93
C LYS A 71 -26.87 -0.66 -5.89
N LEU A 72 -25.89 -0.87 -6.76
CA LEU A 72 -25.01 -2.02 -6.76
C LEU A 72 -23.55 -1.57 -6.72
N MET A 73 -22.85 -1.97 -5.66
CA MET A 73 -21.43 -1.77 -5.50
C MET A 73 -20.70 -3.10 -5.49
N ILE A 74 -19.62 -3.22 -6.27
CA ILE A 74 -18.76 -4.41 -6.27
C ILE A 74 -17.35 -4.01 -5.82
N LEU A 75 -16.84 -4.70 -4.80
CA LEU A 75 -15.56 -4.45 -4.15
C LEU A 75 -14.63 -5.64 -4.43
N TYR A 76 -13.62 -5.44 -5.27
CA TYR A 76 -12.61 -6.43 -5.63
C TYR A 76 -11.33 -6.19 -4.84
N ASP A 77 -11.06 -7.03 -3.85
CA ASP A 77 -9.88 -6.97 -2.97
C ASP A 77 -8.76 -7.86 -3.53
N GLU A 78 -7.50 -7.48 -3.32
CA GLU A 78 -6.31 -8.22 -3.83
C GLU A 78 -6.33 -8.39 -5.36
N SER A 79 -6.69 -7.31 -6.05
CA SER A 79 -6.96 -7.28 -7.50
C SER A 79 -5.74 -7.23 -8.42
N ASP A 80 -4.52 -7.22 -7.86
CA ASP A 80 -3.28 -6.99 -8.62
C ASP A 80 -3.12 -7.96 -9.81
N HIS A 81 -3.24 -9.26 -9.56
CA HIS A 81 -3.14 -10.29 -10.60
C HIS A 81 -4.22 -10.15 -11.68
N PHE A 82 -5.45 -9.83 -11.28
CA PHE A 82 -6.56 -9.60 -12.20
C PHE A 82 -6.32 -8.38 -13.09
N LEU A 83 -5.75 -7.29 -12.56
CA LEU A 83 -5.47 -6.09 -13.33
C LEU A 83 -4.38 -6.33 -14.38
N VAL A 84 -3.33 -7.11 -14.03
CA VAL A 84 -2.28 -7.50 -14.97
C VAL A 84 -2.83 -8.38 -16.08
N ASP A 85 -3.65 -9.38 -15.75
CA ASP A 85 -4.30 -10.25 -16.74
C ASP A 85 -5.26 -9.46 -17.64
N ALA A 86 -6.05 -8.54 -17.06
CA ALA A 86 -6.95 -7.67 -17.82
C ALA A 86 -6.18 -6.79 -18.82
N ALA A 87 -5.01 -6.27 -18.45
CA ALA A 87 -4.16 -5.48 -19.34
C ALA A 87 -3.69 -6.28 -20.55
N ALA A 88 -3.34 -7.56 -20.38
CA ALA A 88 -3.02 -8.46 -21.49
C ALA A 88 -4.21 -8.67 -22.45
N GLN A 89 -5.44 -8.52 -21.95
CA GLN A 89 -6.69 -8.64 -22.70
C GLN A 89 -7.29 -7.28 -23.12
N GLN A 90 -6.43 -6.28 -23.37
CA GLN A 90 -6.85 -4.92 -23.77
C GLN A 90 -7.83 -4.27 -22.79
N ASN A 91 -7.74 -4.60 -21.50
CA ASN A 91 -8.56 -4.06 -20.43
C ASN A 91 -10.08 -4.31 -20.58
N ARG A 92 -10.48 -5.32 -21.37
CA ARG A 92 -11.89 -5.60 -21.67
C ARG A 92 -12.78 -5.79 -20.43
N PRO A 93 -12.39 -6.52 -19.38
CA PRO A 93 -13.19 -6.65 -18.16
C PRO A 93 -13.53 -5.29 -17.52
N ILE A 94 -12.56 -4.39 -17.52
CA ILE A 94 -12.64 -3.07 -16.89
C ILE A 94 -13.48 -2.13 -17.76
N GLU A 95 -13.34 -2.21 -19.09
CA GLU A 95 -14.22 -1.52 -20.04
C GLU A 95 -15.69 -1.84 -19.80
N VAL A 96 -16.01 -3.13 -19.63
CA VAL A 96 -17.40 -3.55 -19.41
C VAL A 96 -17.94 -2.99 -18.10
N LEU A 97 -17.18 -3.06 -17.00
CA LEU A 97 -17.60 -2.51 -15.72
C LEU A 97 -17.82 -0.98 -15.79
N LYS A 98 -16.94 -0.28 -16.51
CA LYS A 98 -17.08 1.16 -16.78
C LYS A 98 -18.32 1.45 -17.62
N ASP A 99 -18.54 0.72 -18.71
CA ASP A 99 -19.70 0.88 -19.57
C ASP A 99 -21.03 0.65 -18.82
N ILE A 100 -21.05 -0.21 -17.80
CA ILE A 100 -22.20 -0.33 -16.89
C ILE A 100 -22.35 0.93 -16.03
N ARG A 101 -21.26 1.41 -15.40
CA ARG A 101 -21.27 2.62 -14.56
C ARG A 101 -21.81 3.83 -15.34
N ASP A 102 -21.37 3.99 -16.59
CA ASP A 102 -21.76 5.11 -17.45
C ASP A 102 -23.21 4.96 -17.95
N TYR A 103 -23.68 3.72 -18.14
CA TYR A 103 -25.07 3.45 -18.52
C TYR A 103 -26.08 3.71 -17.39
N VAL A 104 -25.68 3.48 -16.13
CA VAL A 104 -26.52 3.74 -14.94
C VAL A 104 -25.80 4.63 -13.91
N PRO A 105 -25.61 5.92 -14.21
CA PRO A 105 -24.87 6.84 -13.34
C PRO A 105 -25.46 6.91 -11.94
N GLY A 106 -24.61 6.73 -10.91
CA GLY A 106 -25.01 6.79 -9.50
C GLY A 106 -25.64 5.52 -8.93
N HIS A 107 -26.00 4.55 -9.79
CA HIS A 107 -26.59 3.28 -9.38
C HIS A 107 -25.59 2.11 -9.43
N PHE A 108 -24.51 2.21 -10.21
CA PHE A 108 -23.44 1.21 -10.23
C PHE A 108 -22.09 1.80 -9.85
N LYS A 109 -21.35 1.11 -8.97
CA LYS A 109 -19.98 1.46 -8.58
C LYS A 109 -19.12 0.19 -8.47
N PHE A 110 -17.89 0.25 -8.96
CA PHE A 110 -16.90 -0.80 -8.71
C PHE A 110 -15.65 -0.19 -8.09
N ILE A 111 -14.98 -0.96 -7.23
CA ILE A 111 -13.73 -0.57 -6.57
C ILE A 111 -12.77 -1.74 -6.69
N PHE A 112 -11.56 -1.46 -7.17
CA PHE A 112 -10.42 -2.36 -7.11
C PHE A 112 -9.51 -1.90 -5.96
N ALA A 113 -9.07 -2.84 -5.13
CA ALA A 113 -8.00 -2.61 -4.17
C ALA A 113 -6.90 -3.65 -4.39
N GLY A 114 -5.67 -3.23 -4.22
CA GLY A 114 -4.47 -4.03 -4.46
C GLY A 114 -3.26 -3.32 -3.88
N LEU A 115 -2.14 -4.02 -3.84
CA LEU A 115 -0.88 -3.53 -3.32
C LEU A 115 -0.10 -2.76 -4.39
N HIS A 116 -0.26 -3.13 -5.66
CA HIS A 116 0.40 -2.49 -6.78
C HIS A 116 -0.46 -1.37 -7.36
N ASN A 117 0.17 -0.24 -7.64
CA ASN A 117 -0.50 0.79 -8.43
C ASN A 117 -0.38 0.48 -9.93
N VAL A 118 -0.85 -0.72 -10.34
CA VAL A 118 -0.88 -1.17 -11.74
C VAL A 118 -1.53 -0.12 -12.66
N ILE A 119 -2.49 0.65 -12.11
CA ILE A 119 -3.19 1.76 -12.76
C ILE A 119 -2.23 2.90 -13.14
N ARG A 120 -1.22 3.23 -12.33
CA ARG A 120 -0.21 4.28 -12.67
C ARG A 120 0.73 3.84 -13.78
N PHE A 121 1.15 2.58 -13.77
CA PHE A 121 1.95 2.01 -14.84
C PHE A 121 1.23 2.12 -16.18
N ASP A 122 -0.04 1.71 -16.25
CA ASP A 122 -0.77 1.70 -17.51
C ASP A 122 -1.11 3.12 -18.03
N ARG A 123 -1.39 4.08 -17.13
CA ARG A 123 -1.65 5.49 -17.50
C ARG A 123 -0.47 6.15 -18.19
N ARG A 124 0.75 5.91 -17.67
CA ARG A 124 1.99 6.49 -18.22
C ARG A 124 2.52 5.69 -19.41
N GLN A 125 2.18 4.40 -19.51
CA GLN A 125 2.61 3.55 -20.63
C GLN A 125 1.83 3.78 -21.93
N LEU A 126 0.52 4.00 -21.88
CA LEU A 126 -0.38 3.93 -23.04
C LEU A 126 -1.02 5.29 -23.41
N GLY A 127 -0.69 6.36 -22.69
CA GLY A 127 -1.27 7.69 -22.87
C GLY A 127 -2.74 7.78 -22.41
N ASP A 128 -3.33 8.98 -22.57
CA ASP A 128 -4.69 9.33 -22.08
C ASP A 128 -5.85 8.51 -22.68
N ASN A 129 -5.58 7.55 -23.57
CA ASN A 129 -6.59 6.77 -24.28
C ASN A 129 -6.98 5.45 -23.57
N THR A 130 -6.44 5.16 -22.39
CA THR A 130 -6.81 3.94 -21.65
C THR A 130 -7.99 4.16 -20.69
N VAL A 131 -8.73 3.08 -20.43
CA VAL A 131 -9.83 3.06 -19.47
C VAL A 131 -9.37 3.42 -18.07
N PHE A 132 -8.16 3.00 -17.70
CA PHE A 132 -7.50 3.35 -16.44
C PHE A 132 -7.32 4.84 -16.27
N ALA A 133 -7.07 5.59 -17.36
CA ALA A 133 -6.91 7.04 -17.27
C ALA A 133 -8.21 7.75 -16.88
N GLN A 134 -9.35 7.08 -16.95
CA GLN A 134 -10.66 7.63 -16.61
C GLN A 134 -11.18 7.11 -15.26
N LEU A 135 -10.40 6.27 -14.57
CA LEU A 135 -10.72 5.79 -13.23
C LEU A 135 -10.08 6.70 -12.18
N ASP A 136 -10.84 6.98 -11.12
CA ASP A 136 -10.31 7.64 -9.93
C ASP A 136 -9.42 6.64 -9.18
N HIS A 137 -8.25 7.09 -8.74
CA HIS A 137 -7.33 6.28 -7.94
C HIS A 137 -7.09 6.95 -6.59
N LEU A 138 -6.90 6.13 -5.56
CA LEU A 138 -6.57 6.57 -4.22
C LEU A 138 -5.40 5.73 -3.71
N VAL A 139 -4.26 6.38 -3.49
CA VAL A 139 -3.09 5.74 -2.89
C VAL A 139 -3.19 5.89 -1.37
N VAL A 140 -3.21 4.76 -0.67
CA VAL A 140 -3.15 4.75 0.80
C VAL A 140 -1.70 4.99 1.20
N LYS A 141 -1.40 6.20 1.66
CA LYS A 141 -0.07 6.60 2.13
C LYS A 141 0.09 6.32 3.63
N PRO A 142 1.33 6.27 4.14
CA PRO A 142 1.59 6.39 5.57
C PRO A 142 0.91 7.61 6.17
N PHE A 143 0.70 7.59 7.48
CA PHE A 143 -0.02 8.68 8.15
C PHE A 143 0.75 9.99 8.07
N GLY A 144 0.00 11.10 7.97
CA GLY A 144 0.56 12.42 8.24
C GLY A 144 0.91 12.55 9.72
N TYR A 145 1.61 13.63 10.06
CA TYR A 145 2.02 13.88 11.45
C TYR A 145 0.82 13.91 12.41
N LEU A 146 -0.29 14.55 12.04
CA LEU A 146 -1.46 14.66 12.91
C LEU A 146 -2.15 13.31 13.14
N GLU A 147 -2.37 12.55 12.07
CA GLU A 147 -3.02 11.23 12.15
C GLU A 147 -2.15 10.23 12.95
N ALA A 148 -0.84 10.26 12.72
CA ALA A 148 0.13 9.43 13.44
C ALA A 148 0.20 9.78 14.93
N ASN A 149 0.15 11.07 15.26
CA ASN A 149 0.04 11.53 16.64
C ASN A 149 -1.24 11.06 17.31
N GLU A 150 -2.40 11.23 16.66
CA GLU A 150 -3.67 10.80 17.23
C GLU A 150 -3.69 9.28 17.46
N LEU A 151 -3.16 8.51 16.52
CA LEU A 151 -3.07 7.05 16.62
C LEU A 151 -2.26 6.60 17.84
N LEU A 152 -1.18 7.31 18.19
CA LEU A 152 -0.35 6.99 19.34
C LEU A 152 -0.92 7.56 20.65
N LEU A 153 -1.24 8.85 20.67
CA LEU A 153 -1.52 9.60 21.90
C LEU A 153 -2.93 9.38 22.42
N LYS A 154 -3.93 9.24 21.54
CA LYS A 154 -5.34 9.13 21.96
C LYS A 154 -5.61 7.83 22.73
N PRO A 155 -5.10 6.65 22.32
CA PRO A 155 -5.22 5.45 23.14
C PRO A 155 -4.48 5.56 24.47
N LEU A 156 -3.28 6.17 24.48
CA LEU A 156 -2.48 6.35 25.69
C LEU A 156 -3.16 7.29 26.70
N SER A 157 -3.79 8.37 26.23
CA SER A 157 -4.50 9.30 27.10
C SER A 157 -5.75 8.68 27.74
N TYR A 158 -6.46 7.79 27.03
CA TYR A 158 -7.55 7.01 27.62
C TYR A 158 -7.09 6.02 28.69
N LEU A 159 -5.85 5.55 28.63
CA LEU A 159 -5.22 4.78 29.70
C LEU A 159 -4.70 5.66 30.84
N GLY A 160 -4.83 6.98 30.72
CA GLY A 160 -4.38 7.95 31.70
C GLY A 160 -2.90 8.31 31.57
N PHE A 161 -2.21 7.95 30.48
CA PHE A 161 -0.81 8.34 30.26
C PHE A 161 -0.70 9.72 29.63
N GLU A 162 0.30 10.48 30.07
CA GLU A 162 0.66 11.79 29.52
C GLU A 162 2.11 11.77 29.01
N ILE A 163 2.31 12.15 27.75
CA ILE A 163 3.64 12.37 27.16
C ILE A 163 3.82 13.89 27.00
N ARG A 164 4.82 14.45 27.67
CA ARG A 164 5.02 15.91 27.74
C ARG A 164 5.94 16.45 26.64
N ASN A 165 6.82 15.61 26.12
CA ASN A 165 7.81 16.00 25.12
C ASN A 165 7.29 15.65 23.70
N GLN A 166 7.22 16.64 22.82
CA GLN A 166 6.78 16.45 21.42
C GLN A 166 7.91 15.97 20.49
N ASP A 167 9.16 16.25 20.83
CA ASP A 167 10.33 15.82 20.06
C ASP A 167 10.52 14.30 20.12
N ILE A 168 10.25 13.69 21.28
CA ILE A 168 10.28 12.24 21.41
C ILE A 168 9.16 11.58 20.61
N ILE A 169 7.97 12.20 20.54
CA ILE A 169 6.88 11.71 19.70
C ILE A 169 7.28 11.79 18.23
N SER A 170 7.81 12.93 17.79
CA SER A 170 8.35 13.08 16.44
C SER A 170 9.41 12.03 16.11
N THR A 171 10.27 11.69 17.08
CA THR A 171 11.28 10.63 16.94
C THR A 171 10.64 9.25 16.77
N ILE A 172 9.63 8.91 17.58
CA ILE A 172 8.90 7.63 17.49
C ILE A 172 8.21 7.51 16.13
N LEU A 173 7.51 8.55 15.70
CA LEU A 173 6.82 8.57 14.41
C LEU A 173 7.81 8.47 13.24
N ALA A 174 8.95 9.15 13.35
CA ALA A 174 10.02 9.07 12.36
C ALA A 174 10.65 7.66 12.26
N GLN A 175 10.87 6.98 13.39
CA GLN A 175 11.43 5.62 13.43
C GLN A 175 10.43 4.55 12.96
N THR A 176 9.15 4.76 13.23
CA THR A 176 8.07 3.88 12.70
C THR A 176 7.72 4.19 11.24
N ASN A 177 8.45 5.10 10.59
CA ASN A 177 8.21 5.60 9.24
C ASN A 177 6.76 6.04 8.99
N TYR A 178 6.07 6.49 10.04
CA TYR A 178 4.65 6.84 10.03
C TYR A 178 3.70 5.69 9.62
N PHE A 179 4.17 4.44 9.65
CA PHE A 179 3.33 3.28 9.37
C PHE A 179 2.39 2.99 10.54
N PRO A 180 1.05 2.97 10.32
CA PRO A 180 0.09 2.75 11.39
C PRO A 180 0.33 1.48 12.21
N GLY A 181 0.69 0.39 11.54
CA GLY A 181 0.97 -0.89 12.20
C GLY A 181 2.18 -0.83 13.13
N LEU A 182 3.23 -0.09 12.77
CA LEU A 182 4.42 0.08 13.61
C LEU A 182 4.18 1.04 14.77
N ILE A 183 3.42 2.12 14.55
CA ILE A 183 3.01 3.04 15.62
C ILE A 183 2.18 2.27 16.67
N GLN A 184 1.21 1.48 16.23
CA GLN A 184 0.41 0.64 17.13
C GLN A 184 1.25 -0.42 17.85
N TYR A 185 2.20 -1.04 17.14
CA TYR A 185 3.10 -2.02 17.74
C TYR A 185 4.00 -1.39 18.81
N TYR A 186 4.53 -0.20 18.56
CA TYR A 186 5.26 0.59 19.56
C TYR A 186 4.38 0.88 20.78
N GLY A 187 3.17 1.43 20.56
CA GLY A 187 2.23 1.74 21.64
C GLY A 187 1.85 0.53 22.48
N LYS A 188 1.64 -0.64 21.85
CA LYS A 188 1.42 -1.91 22.55
C LYS A 188 2.60 -2.28 23.44
N ASN A 189 3.81 -2.28 22.91
CA ASN A 189 5.01 -2.67 23.67
C ASN A 189 5.29 -1.67 24.81
N LEU A 190 5.00 -0.39 24.60
CA LEU A 190 5.10 0.65 25.62
C LEU A 190 4.19 0.34 26.80
N VAL A 191 2.91 0.06 26.54
CA VAL A 191 1.94 -0.31 27.59
C VAL A 191 2.33 -1.60 28.30
N GLU A 192 2.83 -2.61 27.57
CA GLU A 192 3.29 -3.87 28.16
C GLU A 192 4.50 -3.68 29.08
N SER A 193 5.47 -2.85 28.67
CA SER A 193 6.66 -2.49 29.46
C SER A 193 6.26 -1.77 30.76
N ILE A 194 5.40 -0.76 30.66
CA ILE A 194 4.87 -0.02 31.81
C ILE A 194 4.16 -0.97 32.78
N ARG A 195 3.29 -1.86 32.26
CA ARG A 195 2.57 -2.85 33.08
C ARG A 195 3.52 -3.78 33.84
N SER A 196 4.61 -4.21 33.20
CA SER A 196 5.62 -5.06 33.82
C SER A 196 6.32 -4.35 34.99
N GLN A 197 6.61 -3.06 34.84
CA GLN A 197 7.24 -2.26 35.89
C GLN A 197 6.32 -1.93 37.06
N TYR A 198 5.02 -1.69 36.81
CA TYR A 198 4.00 -1.60 37.87
C TYR A 198 3.97 -2.87 38.72
N LYS A 199 4.03 -4.06 38.09
CA LYS A 199 4.09 -5.34 38.83
C LYS A 199 5.35 -5.45 39.70
N ASN A 200 6.45 -4.83 39.29
CA ASN A 200 7.72 -4.84 40.00
C ASN A 200 7.86 -3.71 41.04
N GLN A 201 6.78 -2.98 41.36
CA GLN A 201 6.74 -1.89 42.37
C GLN A 201 7.74 -0.74 42.14
N LEU A 202 8.15 -0.53 40.89
CA LEU A 202 9.09 0.54 40.53
C LEU A 202 8.44 1.93 40.46
N PHE A 203 7.11 2.00 40.37
CA PHE A 203 6.34 3.25 40.42
C PHE A 203 5.97 3.58 41.87
N LYS A 204 6.51 4.69 42.40
CA LYS A 204 6.27 5.15 43.77
C LYS A 204 5.09 6.13 43.89
N ASP A 205 4.78 6.87 42.82
CA ASP A 205 3.69 7.86 42.81
C ASP A 205 2.51 7.37 41.96
N CYS A 206 1.53 6.77 42.62
CA CYS A 206 0.37 6.13 41.98
C CYS A 206 -0.96 6.79 42.35
N ASN A 207 -0.98 8.06 42.77
CA ASN A 207 -2.17 8.56 43.47
C ASN A 207 -3.33 9.01 42.56
N THR A 208 -3.09 9.46 41.31
CA THR A 208 -4.16 9.62 40.29
C THR A 208 -3.59 9.90 38.88
N PRO A 209 -4.23 9.44 37.79
CA PRO A 209 -3.94 9.93 36.44
C PRO A 209 -4.05 11.46 36.33
N PRO A 210 -3.32 12.12 35.43
CA PRO A 210 -2.45 11.52 34.41
C PRO A 210 -1.12 11.01 34.94
N TYR A 211 -0.66 9.88 34.43
CA TYR A 211 0.64 9.27 34.67
C TYR A 211 1.66 9.83 33.67
N PRO A 212 2.59 10.71 34.08
CA PRO A 212 3.61 11.21 33.18
C PRO A 212 4.56 10.08 32.79
N LEU A 213 4.73 9.88 31.49
CA LEU A 213 5.73 8.94 30.95
C LEU A 213 7.09 9.63 30.86
N ASP A 214 8.08 9.03 31.53
CA ASP A 214 9.46 9.46 31.44
C ASP A 214 10.01 9.21 30.02
N GLU A 215 10.75 10.18 29.49
CA GLU A 215 11.39 10.09 28.19
C GLU A 215 12.37 8.92 28.07
N SER A 216 13.00 8.52 29.18
CA SER A 216 13.90 7.38 29.22
C SER A 216 13.21 6.10 28.75
N TYR A 217 11.97 5.84 29.21
CA TYR A 217 11.19 4.67 28.79
C TYR A 217 10.85 4.69 27.29
N LEU A 218 10.52 5.88 26.78
CA LEU A 218 10.20 6.04 25.36
C LEU A 218 11.43 5.73 24.50
N LYS A 219 12.62 6.21 24.92
CA LYS A 219 13.90 5.98 24.22
C LYS A 219 14.38 4.53 24.34
N ASP A 220 14.17 3.88 25.48
CA ASP A 220 14.63 2.51 25.70
C ASP A 220 13.87 1.52 24.82
N LEU A 221 12.57 1.74 24.60
CA LEU A 221 11.79 0.89 23.71
C LEU A 221 12.23 1.03 22.24
N LEU A 222 12.66 2.22 21.82
CA LEU A 222 13.26 2.44 20.49
C LEU A 222 14.60 1.71 20.33
N LYS A 223 15.27 1.39 21.45
CA LYS A 223 16.51 0.60 21.46
C LYS A 223 16.27 -0.91 21.53
N ASP A 224 15.02 -1.37 21.66
CA ASP A 224 14.71 -2.79 21.66
C ASP A 224 15.04 -3.42 20.31
N GLU A 225 15.87 -4.45 20.34
CA GLU A 225 16.30 -5.20 19.16
C GLU A 225 15.12 -5.88 18.46
N LYS A 226 14.14 -6.39 19.21
CA LYS A 226 12.92 -6.98 18.62
C LYS A 226 12.08 -5.95 17.90
N PHE A 227 12.03 -4.73 18.43
CA PHE A 227 11.31 -3.63 17.80
C PHE A 227 12.00 -3.20 16.50
N ARG A 228 13.34 -3.05 16.53
CA ARG A 228 14.13 -2.78 15.31
C ARG A 228 13.95 -3.86 14.26
N GLN A 229 14.10 -5.14 14.63
CA GLN A 229 13.91 -6.25 13.71
C GLN A 229 12.54 -6.20 13.02
N LYS A 230 11.47 -5.81 13.73
CA LYS A 230 10.14 -5.72 13.14
C LYS A 230 9.98 -4.53 12.17
N ILE A 231 10.70 -3.44 12.40
CA ILE A 231 10.80 -2.34 11.44
C ILE A 231 11.50 -2.86 10.18
N ASP A 232 12.61 -3.58 10.36
CA ASP A 232 13.41 -4.15 9.27
C ASP A 232 12.57 -5.15 8.45
N ASP A 233 11.87 -6.08 9.12
CA ASP A 233 11.00 -7.06 8.46
C ASP A 233 9.90 -6.38 7.64
N LEU A 234 9.24 -5.35 8.19
CA LEU A 234 8.18 -4.64 7.47
C LEU A 234 8.73 -3.84 6.29
N PHE A 235 9.91 -3.25 6.42
CA PHE A 235 10.60 -2.58 5.33
C PHE A 235 10.93 -3.56 4.20
N MET A 236 11.51 -4.71 4.51
CA MET A 236 11.83 -5.75 3.52
C MET A 236 10.57 -6.29 2.85
N ILE A 237 9.51 -6.58 3.62
CA ILE A 237 8.20 -6.95 3.06
C ILE A 237 7.70 -5.87 2.10
N THR A 238 7.86 -4.58 2.42
CA THR A 238 7.42 -3.46 1.57
C THR A 238 8.21 -3.41 0.26
N LEU A 239 9.51 -3.72 0.27
CA LEU A 239 10.32 -3.82 -0.94
C LEU A 239 9.99 -5.07 -1.77
N GLU A 240 9.63 -6.17 -1.11
CA GLU A 240 9.20 -7.44 -1.69
C GLU A 240 7.72 -7.46 -2.09
N LEU A 241 6.97 -6.37 -1.83
CA LEU A 241 5.58 -6.23 -2.29
C LEU A 241 5.51 -6.36 -3.81
N ASP A 242 6.58 -5.97 -4.51
CA ASP A 242 6.62 -6.05 -5.96
C ASP A 242 7.03 -7.43 -6.49
N ALA A 243 6.16 -8.05 -7.30
CA ALA A 243 6.37 -9.38 -7.86
C ALA A 243 7.65 -9.51 -8.70
N ASP A 244 8.09 -8.40 -9.31
CA ASP A 244 9.28 -8.33 -10.17
C ASP A 244 10.51 -7.75 -9.46
N ASN A 245 10.39 -7.43 -8.16
CA ASN A 245 11.41 -6.85 -7.28
C ASN A 245 11.92 -5.46 -7.71
N TYR A 246 11.13 -4.68 -8.45
CA TYR A 246 11.52 -3.34 -8.91
C TYR A 246 11.93 -2.42 -7.75
N TYR A 247 11.16 -2.41 -6.65
CA TYR A 247 11.45 -1.59 -5.47
C TYR A 247 12.75 -2.00 -4.80
N ALA A 248 12.99 -3.30 -4.64
CA ALA A 248 14.20 -3.83 -4.06
C ALA A 248 15.44 -3.44 -4.88
N ILE A 249 15.36 -3.51 -6.21
CA ILE A 249 16.47 -3.14 -7.10
C ILE A 249 16.73 -1.64 -7.02
N ILE A 250 15.70 -0.79 -7.09
CA ILE A 250 15.88 0.67 -6.97
C ILE A 250 16.52 1.02 -5.63
N ALA A 251 16.06 0.40 -4.53
CA ALA A 251 16.66 0.59 -3.21
C ALA A 251 18.13 0.15 -3.17
N LEU A 252 18.48 -0.98 -3.81
CA LEU A 252 19.88 -1.45 -3.91
C LEU A 252 20.75 -0.45 -4.69
N VAL A 253 20.24 0.14 -5.76
CA VAL A 253 20.98 1.13 -6.55
C VAL A 253 21.22 2.41 -5.75
N VAL A 254 20.23 2.88 -4.99
CA VAL A 254 20.41 4.03 -4.10
C VAL A 254 21.47 3.73 -3.03
N ALA A 255 21.43 2.53 -2.45
CA ALA A 255 22.42 2.10 -1.45
C ALA A 255 23.82 1.93 -2.05
N TYR A 256 23.93 1.40 -3.26
CA TYR A 256 25.17 1.29 -4.02
C TYR A 256 25.81 2.67 -4.21
N GLN A 257 25.01 3.67 -4.60
CA GLN A 257 25.50 5.03 -4.80
C GLN A 257 26.04 5.65 -3.51
N TYR A 258 25.39 5.41 -2.36
CA TYR A 258 25.89 5.88 -1.07
C TYR A 258 27.22 5.23 -0.73
N GLN A 259 27.37 3.91 -0.93
CA GLN A 259 28.65 3.23 -0.69
C GLN A 259 29.76 3.76 -1.59
N TYR A 260 29.47 3.94 -2.88
CA TYR A 260 30.43 4.47 -3.87
C TYR A 260 30.94 5.85 -3.43
N GLU A 261 30.07 6.67 -2.86
CA GLU A 261 30.36 7.99 -2.28
C GLU A 261 30.84 7.93 -0.81
N ARG A 262 31.38 6.80 -0.36
CA ARG A 262 31.93 6.58 0.99
C ARG A 262 30.88 6.76 2.11
N GLN A 263 29.73 6.13 1.92
CA GLN A 263 28.57 6.17 2.84
C GLN A 263 27.94 7.55 3.00
N ARG A 264 28.22 8.47 2.06
CA ARG A 264 27.62 9.79 2.03
C ARG A 264 26.24 9.71 1.37
N VAL A 265 25.25 10.34 2.01
CA VAL A 265 23.93 10.54 1.41
C VAL A 265 24.09 11.46 0.20
N VAL A 266 23.72 10.96 -0.98
CA VAL A 266 23.79 11.70 -2.24
C VAL A 266 22.52 11.48 -3.05
N PRO A 267 21.98 12.52 -3.70
CA PRO A 267 20.78 12.38 -4.52
C PRO A 267 21.05 11.50 -5.75
N VAL A 268 20.17 10.52 -5.97
CA VAL A 268 20.23 9.57 -7.07
C VAL A 268 19.19 9.93 -8.12
N THR A 269 19.61 10.04 -9.37
CA THR A 269 18.75 10.43 -10.49
C THR A 269 18.23 9.20 -11.25
N LEU A 270 17.21 9.36 -12.10
CA LEU A 270 16.73 8.26 -12.96
C LEU A 270 17.84 7.73 -13.88
N ASP A 271 18.67 8.63 -14.43
CA ASP A 271 19.80 8.27 -15.28
C ASP A 271 20.81 7.43 -14.51
N THR A 272 21.14 7.83 -13.27
CA THR A 272 22.03 7.06 -12.39
C THR A 272 21.46 5.67 -12.09
N ILE A 273 20.14 5.57 -11.86
CA ILE A 273 19.49 4.27 -11.61
C ILE A 273 19.67 3.35 -12.82
N ARG A 274 19.48 3.88 -14.03
CA ARG A 274 19.68 3.11 -15.26
C ARG A 274 21.12 2.71 -15.49
N ASP A 275 22.06 3.64 -15.33
CA ASP A 275 23.47 3.38 -15.57
C ASP A 275 23.99 2.25 -14.68
N VAL A 276 23.61 2.26 -13.40
CA VAL A 276 23.96 1.18 -12.46
C VAL A 276 23.26 -0.11 -12.85
N CYS A 277 21.96 -0.09 -13.15
CA CYS A 277 21.24 -1.29 -13.59
C CYS A 277 21.85 -1.89 -14.87
N ALA A 278 22.23 -1.06 -15.84
CA ALA A 278 22.87 -1.50 -17.08
C ALA A 278 24.26 -2.11 -16.82
N ALA A 279 25.04 -1.55 -15.91
CA ALA A 279 26.35 -2.08 -15.54
C ALA A 279 26.28 -3.47 -14.89
N TYR A 280 25.17 -3.79 -14.23
CA TYR A 280 24.91 -5.11 -13.62
C TYR A 280 23.97 -5.99 -14.46
N GLU A 281 23.70 -5.62 -15.72
CA GLU A 281 22.84 -6.38 -16.66
C GLU A 281 21.39 -6.58 -16.16
N VAL A 282 20.89 -5.67 -15.31
CA VAL A 282 19.50 -5.67 -14.81
C VAL A 282 18.58 -5.00 -15.84
N HIS A 283 18.38 -5.68 -16.97
CA HIS A 283 17.64 -5.19 -18.14
C HIS A 283 16.21 -4.73 -17.85
N LYS A 284 15.52 -5.39 -16.91
CA LYS A 284 14.15 -5.03 -16.53
C LYS A 284 13.98 -3.59 -16.02
N ILE A 285 15.02 -2.97 -15.46
CA ILE A 285 15.01 -1.55 -15.10
C ILE A 285 15.80 -0.71 -16.12
N ALA A 286 16.93 -1.21 -16.61
CA ALA A 286 17.77 -0.47 -17.55
C ALA A 286 17.03 -0.10 -18.85
N ASP A 287 16.21 -1.02 -19.37
CA ASP A 287 15.48 -0.87 -20.64
C ASP A 287 14.08 -0.23 -20.44
N MET A 288 13.73 0.11 -19.20
CA MET A 288 12.43 0.69 -18.85
C MET A 288 12.34 2.16 -19.27
N ARG A 289 11.16 2.60 -19.75
CA ARG A 289 10.91 4.01 -20.11
C ARG A 289 10.93 4.95 -18.91
N ASP A 290 11.24 6.23 -19.14
CA ASP A 290 11.39 7.25 -18.08
C ASP A 290 10.13 7.35 -17.24
N GLU A 291 8.97 7.31 -17.89
CA GLU A 291 7.69 7.49 -17.22
C GLU A 291 7.35 6.30 -16.32
N GLN A 292 7.82 5.10 -16.66
CA GLN A 292 7.64 3.88 -15.87
C GLN A 292 8.58 3.88 -14.66
N LEU A 293 9.86 4.20 -14.85
CA LEU A 293 10.81 4.29 -13.75
C LEU A 293 10.43 5.42 -12.78
N GLN A 294 9.95 6.56 -13.30
CA GLN A 294 9.41 7.64 -12.49
C GLN A 294 8.18 7.19 -11.69
N ALA A 295 7.31 6.35 -12.25
CA ALA A 295 6.12 5.85 -11.53
C ALA A 295 6.53 5.00 -10.32
N LEU A 296 7.50 4.10 -10.51
CA LEU A 296 8.08 3.29 -9.43
C LEU A 296 8.67 4.17 -8.32
N ILE A 297 9.44 5.19 -8.67
CA ILE A 297 10.06 6.09 -7.69
C ILE A 297 9.00 6.93 -6.96
N ASP A 298 7.98 7.42 -7.68
CA ASP A 298 6.85 8.13 -7.08
C ASP A 298 6.11 7.24 -6.08
N GLU A 299 5.94 5.95 -6.39
CA GLU A 299 5.33 4.97 -5.49
C GLU A 299 6.21 4.71 -4.25
N MET A 300 7.52 4.54 -4.42
CA MET A 300 8.44 4.41 -3.28
C MET A 300 8.47 5.69 -2.41
N THR A 301 8.20 6.85 -3.01
CA THR A 301 8.04 8.12 -2.29
C THR A 301 6.71 8.16 -1.54
N ASP A 302 5.62 7.72 -2.17
CA ASP A 302 4.30 7.59 -1.55
C ASP A 302 4.29 6.57 -0.39
N LEU A 303 5.14 5.54 -0.46
CA LEU A 303 5.41 4.55 0.59
C LEU A 303 6.42 5.04 1.65
N ASN A 304 6.91 6.28 1.53
CA ASN A 304 7.84 6.92 2.46
C ASN A 304 9.19 6.17 2.58
N ILE A 305 9.58 5.44 1.53
CA ILE A 305 10.90 4.78 1.39
C ILE A 305 11.93 5.78 0.89
N LEU A 306 11.59 6.49 -0.20
CA LEU A 306 12.41 7.53 -0.80
C LEU A 306 11.81 8.92 -0.51
N HIS A 307 12.65 9.94 -0.57
CA HIS A 307 12.20 11.32 -0.67
C HIS A 307 13.03 12.06 -1.72
N GLN A 308 12.40 13.06 -2.33
CA GLN A 308 13.06 13.93 -3.31
C GLN A 308 13.80 15.05 -2.57
N GLU A 309 15.08 15.28 -2.88
CA GLU A 309 15.84 16.37 -2.27
C GLU A 309 15.39 17.75 -2.75
N GLU A 310 15.61 18.77 -1.91
CA GLU A 310 15.38 20.17 -2.24
C GLU A 310 16.23 20.58 -3.45
N GLY A 311 15.57 20.97 -4.55
CA GLY A 311 16.22 21.21 -5.85
C GLY A 311 15.77 20.25 -6.96
N GLY A 312 15.02 19.19 -6.60
CA GLY A 312 14.13 18.46 -7.50
C GLY A 312 14.78 17.48 -8.48
N LYS A 313 16.10 17.26 -8.41
CA LYS A 313 16.82 16.45 -9.41
C LYS A 313 17.23 15.05 -8.96
N GLY A 314 17.00 14.66 -7.71
CA GLY A 314 17.31 13.30 -7.28
C GLY A 314 16.63 12.86 -6.00
N TYR A 315 16.75 11.57 -5.74
CA TYR A 315 16.06 10.83 -4.69
C TYR A 315 17.07 10.24 -3.72
N VAL A 316 16.70 10.26 -2.46
CA VAL A 316 17.48 9.71 -1.35
C VAL A 316 16.55 8.88 -0.48
N PHE A 317 17.09 7.93 0.27
CA PHE A 317 16.30 7.26 1.30
C PHE A 317 15.73 8.28 2.30
N ASN A 318 14.47 8.10 2.68
CA ASN A 318 13.82 8.89 3.73
C ASN A 318 14.52 8.74 5.09
N ARG A 319 15.20 7.60 5.28
CA ARG A 319 15.96 7.28 6.50
C ARG A 319 17.28 6.63 6.14
N TYR A 320 18.36 7.07 6.78
CA TYR A 320 19.67 6.43 6.65
C TYR A 320 19.67 4.96 7.08
N ASN A 321 18.77 4.57 8.00
CA ASN A 321 18.66 3.17 8.44
C ASN A 321 18.26 2.23 7.29
N PHE A 322 17.45 2.70 6.33
CA PHE A 322 17.08 1.89 5.15
C PHE A 322 18.30 1.52 4.31
N TYR A 323 19.24 2.44 4.18
CA TYR A 323 20.53 2.14 3.56
C TYR A 323 21.31 1.08 4.35
N MET A 324 21.38 1.19 5.68
CA MET A 324 22.07 0.19 6.51
C MET A 324 21.45 -1.21 6.40
N MET A 325 20.13 -1.31 6.17
CA MET A 325 19.44 -2.59 5.96
C MET A 325 19.81 -3.27 4.64
N MET A 326 20.27 -2.52 3.64
CA MET A 326 20.59 -3.12 2.32
C MET A 326 21.80 -4.05 2.38
N GLY A 327 22.69 -3.85 3.35
CA GLY A 327 23.91 -4.62 3.57
C GLY A 327 25.17 -3.80 3.33
N ASP A 328 26.33 -4.47 3.41
CA ASP A 328 27.61 -3.88 3.03
C ASP A 328 27.80 -3.86 1.50
N TRP A 329 28.98 -3.44 1.04
CA TRP A 329 29.29 -3.38 -0.40
C TRP A 329 29.11 -4.75 -1.08
N ASP A 330 29.64 -5.80 -0.47
CA ASP A 330 29.63 -7.15 -1.05
C ASP A 330 28.21 -7.71 -1.11
N ASP A 331 27.39 -7.45 -0.08
CA ASP A 331 25.99 -7.83 -0.07
C ASP A 331 25.18 -7.12 -1.16
N ILE A 332 25.37 -5.80 -1.32
CA ILE A 332 24.65 -5.00 -2.33
C ILE A 332 25.07 -5.44 -3.74
N GLU A 333 26.37 -5.58 -4.00
CA GLU A 333 26.89 -6.00 -5.30
C GLU A 333 26.42 -7.41 -5.67
N ARG A 334 26.47 -8.35 -4.70
CA ARG A 334 25.96 -9.72 -4.91
C ARG A 334 24.48 -9.70 -5.30
N LYS A 335 23.64 -8.98 -4.55
CA LYS A 335 22.19 -8.90 -4.84
C LYS A 335 21.91 -8.29 -6.21
N LEU A 336 22.62 -7.22 -6.59
CA LEU A 336 22.48 -6.61 -7.92
C LEU A 336 22.85 -7.59 -9.04
N ARG A 337 23.93 -8.36 -8.86
CA ARG A 337 24.32 -9.42 -9.82
C ARG A 337 23.32 -10.56 -9.88
N GLU A 338 22.71 -10.95 -8.75
CA GLU A 338 21.65 -11.97 -8.73
C GLU A 338 20.45 -11.52 -9.56
N TYR A 339 20.05 -10.25 -9.46
CA TYR A 339 18.96 -9.68 -10.26
C TYR A 339 19.27 -9.48 -11.75
N GLY A 340 20.55 -9.38 -12.12
CA GLY A 340 20.96 -9.32 -13.53
C GLY A 340 21.01 -10.68 -14.21
N ASN A 341 21.21 -11.76 -13.44
CA ASN A 341 21.25 -13.13 -13.94
C ASN A 341 19.88 -13.84 -13.96
N ALA A 342 18.85 -13.20 -13.41
CA ALA A 342 17.48 -13.70 -13.30
C ALA A 342 16.58 -13.08 -14.38
#